data_AF-A0A7U3UT60-F1
#
_entry.id   AF-A0A7U3UT60-F1
#
_cell.length_a   1.000
_cell.length_b   1.000
_cell.length_c   1.000
_cell.angle_alpha   90.00
_cell.angle_beta   90.00
_cell.angle_gamma   90.00
#
_symmetry.space_group_name_H-M   'P 1'
#
loop_
_entity.id
_entity.type
_entity.pdbx_description
1 polymer ?
#
loop_
_entity_poly.entity_id
_entity_poly.type
_entity_poly.pdbx_seq_one_letter_code
_entity_poly.pdbx_strand_id
1 'polypeptide(L)'
;MPFELPPRFWQKTQEEDRGYETPCLTWTAYRNKENYGRFSFEGRKWLAHRLAYVAANGPIPDGLEIDHLCRNRACVRVSHLEAVTRRVNLLRGTGFAATNAQVTHCPQGHAYTPDNTYVQPRTRQRDCRACKREQEHGGRPASADRTHCPQGHPYDEANTRITSKGFRACRTCDREGGRERMRRTRARRNSSQ
;
A
#
# COMPACT_ATOMS: atom_id res chain seq x y z
N MET A 1 38.01 9.48 -12.05
CA MET A 1 38.51 10.85 -12.26
C MET A 1 37.39 11.66 -12.89
N PRO A 2 37.09 12.86 -12.36
CA PRO A 2 36.25 13.83 -13.05
C PRO A 2 36.81 14.10 -14.46
N PHE A 3 35.93 14.41 -15.41
CA PHE A 3 36.31 14.75 -16.78
C PHE A 3 35.37 15.81 -17.33
N GLU A 4 35.80 16.52 -18.36
CA GLU A 4 35.03 17.60 -18.94
C GLU A 4 34.11 17.10 -20.06
N LEU A 5 32.87 17.60 -20.08
CA LEU A 5 31.91 17.28 -21.13
C LEU A 5 32.07 18.20 -22.33
N PRO A 6 31.88 17.67 -23.56
CA PRO A 6 32.10 18.44 -24.77
C PRO A 6 31.08 19.58 -24.89
N PRO A 7 31.41 20.72 -25.54
CA PRO A 7 30.48 21.85 -25.69
C PRO A 7 29.10 21.48 -26.26
N ARG A 8 29.05 20.49 -27.18
CA ARG A 8 27.79 19.96 -27.75
C ARG A 8 26.82 19.36 -26.72
N PHE A 9 27.30 19.04 -25.52
CA PHE A 9 26.46 18.62 -24.40
C PHE A 9 25.72 19.84 -23.83
N TRP A 10 26.45 20.89 -23.49
CA TRP A 10 25.90 22.11 -22.87
C TRP A 10 25.01 22.92 -23.83
N GLN A 11 25.28 22.87 -25.13
CA GLN A 11 24.39 23.43 -26.17
C GLN A 11 22.97 22.82 -26.19
N LYS A 12 22.77 21.67 -25.53
CA LYS A 12 21.47 20.99 -25.41
C LYS A 12 20.81 21.27 -24.06
N THR A 13 21.22 22.32 -23.38
CA THR A 13 20.67 22.74 -22.09
C THR A 13 20.16 24.17 -22.17
N GLN A 14 19.14 24.46 -21.38
CA GLN A 14 18.60 25.80 -21.20
C GLN A 14 18.35 26.03 -19.72
N GLU A 15 18.66 27.24 -19.23
CA GLU A 15 18.28 27.63 -17.88
C GLU A 15 16.77 27.85 -17.78
N GLU A 16 16.16 27.21 -16.79
CA GLU A 16 14.74 27.28 -16.51
C GLU A 16 14.57 27.52 -15.01
N ASP A 17 14.01 28.68 -14.64
CA ASP A 17 13.63 28.94 -13.26
C ASP A 17 12.40 28.10 -12.89
N ARG A 18 12.53 27.33 -11.81
CA ARG A 18 11.49 26.45 -11.26
C ARG A 18 11.29 26.66 -9.75
N GLY A 19 11.79 27.78 -9.21
CA GLY A 19 11.67 28.13 -7.79
C GLY A 19 12.61 27.36 -6.85
N TYR A 20 13.77 26.93 -7.35
CA TYR A 20 14.85 26.34 -6.54
C TYR A 20 15.98 27.35 -6.34
N GLU A 21 16.90 27.08 -5.41
CA GLU A 21 18.04 27.96 -5.09
C GLU A 21 18.88 28.33 -6.34
N THR A 22 19.01 27.40 -7.29
CA THR A 22 19.60 27.68 -8.60
C THR A 22 18.65 27.27 -9.72
N PRO A 23 18.66 27.91 -10.90
CA PRO A 23 17.78 27.54 -12.01
C PRO A 23 18.12 26.15 -12.54
N CYS A 24 17.15 25.40 -13.02
CA CYS A 24 17.43 24.10 -13.65
C CYS A 24 18.21 24.28 -14.96
N LEU A 25 19.20 23.43 -15.21
CA LEU A 25 19.75 23.22 -16.55
C LEU A 25 18.93 22.13 -17.25
N THR A 26 17.84 22.53 -17.87
CA THR A 26 16.87 21.61 -18.50
C THR A 26 17.38 21.14 -19.85
N TRP A 27 17.33 19.82 -20.08
CA TRP A 27 17.72 19.20 -21.35
C TRP A 27 16.69 19.49 -22.45
N THR A 28 17.14 20.08 -23.55
CA THR A 28 16.29 20.53 -24.67
C THR A 28 16.28 19.57 -25.87
N ALA A 29 17.21 18.62 -25.92
CA ALA A 29 17.27 17.62 -26.99
C ALA A 29 16.37 16.39 -26.70
N TYR A 30 16.62 15.26 -27.38
CA TYR A 30 15.80 14.05 -27.22
C TYR A 30 15.69 13.59 -25.77
N ARG A 31 14.45 13.32 -25.37
CA ARG A 31 14.04 12.80 -24.05
C ARG A 31 13.29 11.48 -24.25
N ASN A 32 13.48 10.52 -23.36
CA ASN A 32 12.73 9.26 -23.41
C ASN A 32 11.27 9.46 -22.94
N LYS A 33 10.46 8.40 -22.98
CA LYS A 33 9.05 8.41 -22.53
C LYS A 33 8.88 8.83 -21.06
N GLU A 34 9.91 8.67 -20.24
CA GLU A 34 9.92 9.06 -18.82
C GLU A 34 10.47 10.48 -18.60
N ASN A 35 10.69 11.24 -19.68
CA ASN A 35 11.20 12.62 -19.69
C ASN A 35 12.69 12.77 -19.30
N TYR A 36 13.48 11.69 -19.33
CA TYR A 36 14.93 11.77 -19.14
C TYR A 36 15.65 12.10 -20.45
N GLY A 37 16.54 13.10 -20.40
CA GLY A 37 17.43 13.45 -21.50
C GLY A 37 18.41 12.33 -21.84
N ARG A 38 18.73 12.17 -23.13
CA ARG A 38 19.70 11.21 -23.63
C ARG A 38 20.82 11.89 -24.40
N PHE A 39 22.02 11.35 -24.29
CA PHE A 39 23.19 11.85 -25.00
C PHE A 39 24.15 10.71 -25.36
N SER A 40 24.70 10.73 -26.57
CA SER A 40 25.75 9.78 -26.98
C SER A 40 27.12 10.38 -26.68
N PHE A 41 27.93 9.66 -25.91
CA PHE A 41 29.29 10.05 -25.51
C PHE A 41 30.18 8.81 -25.53
N GLU A 42 31.35 8.93 -26.19
CA GLU A 42 32.34 7.84 -26.32
C GLU A 42 31.74 6.51 -26.78
N GLY A 43 30.94 6.54 -27.86
CA GLY A 43 30.30 5.34 -28.41
C GLY A 43 29.15 4.77 -27.58
N ARG A 44 28.86 5.31 -26.38
CA ARG A 44 27.78 4.83 -25.50
C ARG A 44 26.62 5.84 -25.43
N LYS A 45 25.39 5.31 -25.33
CA LYS A 45 24.18 6.09 -25.03
C LYS A 45 24.02 6.27 -23.51
N TRP A 46 24.04 7.50 -23.04
CA TRP A 46 23.90 7.88 -21.64
C TRP A 46 22.55 8.54 -21.35
N LEU A 47 22.12 8.47 -20.09
CA LEU A 47 21.19 9.44 -19.53
C LEU A 47 21.98 10.72 -19.25
N ALA A 48 21.49 11.86 -19.75
CA ALA A 48 22.24 13.11 -19.73
C ALA A 48 22.61 13.55 -18.31
N HIS A 49 21.68 13.44 -17.36
CA HIS A 49 21.92 13.80 -15.96
C HIS A 49 22.96 12.89 -15.28
N ARG A 50 22.95 11.57 -15.58
CA ARG A 50 23.96 10.65 -15.03
C ARG A 50 25.34 10.94 -15.59
N LEU A 51 25.42 11.27 -16.88
CA LEU A 51 26.68 11.65 -17.51
C LEU A 51 27.24 12.94 -16.89
N ALA A 52 26.39 13.97 -16.69
CA ALA A 52 26.78 15.19 -16.00
C ALA A 52 27.27 14.93 -14.57
N TYR A 53 26.56 14.09 -13.81
CA TYR A 53 26.98 13.68 -12.47
C TYR A 53 28.34 12.97 -12.50
N VAL A 54 28.52 12.00 -13.40
CA VAL A 54 29.76 11.22 -13.46
C VAL A 54 30.95 12.05 -13.90
N ALA A 55 30.75 12.97 -14.84
CA ALA A 55 31.76 13.92 -15.28
C ALA A 55 32.27 14.78 -14.12
N ALA A 56 31.38 15.27 -13.25
CA ALA A 56 31.75 16.14 -12.13
C ALA A 56 32.23 15.39 -10.88
N ASN A 57 31.57 14.29 -10.50
CA ASN A 57 31.75 13.62 -9.22
C ASN A 57 32.46 12.25 -9.32
N GLY A 58 32.64 11.72 -10.53
CA GLY A 58 33.12 10.37 -10.75
C GLY A 58 32.01 9.31 -10.77
N PRO A 59 32.36 8.01 -10.78
CA PRO A 59 31.39 6.94 -10.96
C PRO A 59 30.30 6.95 -9.88
N ILE A 60 29.06 6.66 -10.29
CA ILE A 60 27.96 6.47 -9.35
C ILE A 60 28.26 5.20 -8.54
N PRO A 61 28.32 5.25 -7.20
CA PRO A 61 28.60 4.08 -6.39
C PRO A 61 27.57 2.96 -6.60
N ASP A 62 28.01 1.72 -6.45
CA ASP A 62 27.15 0.55 -6.59
C ASP A 62 25.97 0.60 -5.61
N GLY A 63 24.78 0.25 -6.11
CA GLY A 63 23.54 0.29 -5.34
C GLY A 63 22.90 1.67 -5.19
N LEU A 64 23.51 2.73 -5.74
CA LEU A 64 22.94 4.08 -5.73
C LEU A 64 22.33 4.47 -7.08
N GLU A 65 21.30 5.31 -7.01
CA GLU A 65 20.60 5.92 -8.13
C GLU A 65 20.68 7.45 -8.01
N ILE A 66 20.67 8.16 -9.13
CA ILE A 66 20.62 9.61 -9.13
C ILE A 66 19.18 10.08 -8.90
N ASP A 67 18.95 10.80 -7.81
CA ASP A 67 17.72 11.52 -7.48
C ASP A 67 17.82 12.99 -7.93
N HIS A 68 16.71 13.51 -8.44
CA HIS A 68 16.56 14.91 -8.83
C HIS A 68 15.92 15.68 -7.68
N LEU A 69 16.73 16.46 -6.96
CA LEU A 69 16.25 17.33 -5.88
C LEU A 69 15.24 18.36 -6.41
N CYS A 70 15.41 18.78 -7.66
CA CYS A 70 14.54 19.73 -8.34
C CYS A 70 13.26 19.12 -8.98
N ARG A 71 13.02 17.82 -8.78
CA ARG A 71 11.88 17.04 -9.37
C ARG A 71 11.74 17.14 -10.90
N ASN A 72 12.72 17.71 -11.58
CA ASN A 72 12.76 17.83 -13.03
C ASN A 72 13.72 16.78 -13.61
N ARG A 73 13.15 15.69 -14.14
CA ARG A 73 13.90 14.56 -14.75
C ARG A 73 14.79 14.97 -15.92
N ALA A 74 14.50 16.09 -16.56
CA ALA A 74 15.30 16.63 -17.66
C ALA A 74 16.45 17.53 -17.17
N CYS A 75 16.53 17.86 -15.88
CA CYS A 75 17.61 18.67 -15.33
C CYS A 75 18.93 17.90 -15.32
N VAL A 76 20.01 18.56 -15.77
CA VAL A 76 21.38 18.01 -15.75
C VAL A 76 22.33 18.79 -14.84
N ARG A 77 21.84 19.82 -14.13
CA ARG A 77 22.66 20.60 -13.20
C ARG A 77 23.12 19.71 -12.05
N VAL A 78 24.43 19.59 -11.86
CA VAL A 78 25.02 18.67 -10.87
C VAL A 78 24.59 18.98 -9.45
N SER A 79 24.45 20.25 -9.06
CA SER A 79 23.96 20.65 -7.73
C SER A 79 22.51 20.23 -7.45
N HIS A 80 21.74 19.83 -8.48
CA HIS A 80 20.39 19.30 -8.33
C HIS A 80 20.33 17.77 -8.34
N LEU A 81 21.48 17.10 -8.37
CA LEU A 81 21.59 15.65 -8.46
C LEU A 81 22.27 15.09 -7.20
N GLU A 82 21.69 14.04 -6.63
CA GLU A 82 22.25 13.34 -5.48
C GLU A 82 22.25 11.83 -5.74
N ALA A 83 23.37 11.15 -5.46
CA ALA A 83 23.42 9.69 -5.50
C ALA A 83 22.85 9.14 -4.19
N VAL A 84 21.69 8.49 -4.26
CA VAL A 84 20.97 7.97 -3.09
C VAL A 84 20.56 6.53 -3.31
N THR A 85 20.21 5.82 -2.24
CA THR A 85 19.64 4.48 -2.40
C THR A 85 18.28 4.55 -3.08
N ARG A 86 17.90 3.49 -3.81
CA ARG A 86 16.58 3.36 -4.43
C ARG A 86 15.43 3.60 -3.44
N ARG A 87 15.59 3.18 -2.17
CA ARG A 87 14.60 3.42 -1.11
C ARG A 87 14.42 4.91 -0.84
N VAL A 88 15.51 5.66 -0.70
CA VAL A 88 15.46 7.12 -0.46
C VAL A 88 14.80 7.83 -1.65
N ASN A 89 15.23 7.50 -2.88
CA ASN A 89 14.64 8.04 -4.11
C ASN A 89 13.11 7.81 -4.16
N LEU A 90 12.66 6.59 -3.87
CA LEU A 90 11.24 6.24 -3.84
C LEU A 90 10.45 6.99 -2.78
N LEU A 91 10.98 7.11 -1.56
CA LEU A 91 10.31 7.79 -0.44
C LEU A 91 10.23 9.30 -0.62
N ARG A 92 11.17 9.88 -1.37
CA ARG A 92 11.19 11.30 -1.75
C ARG A 92 10.19 11.62 -2.89
N GLY A 93 9.76 10.63 -3.65
CA GLY A 93 8.80 10.79 -4.75
C GLY A 93 7.35 10.95 -4.29
N THR A 94 6.42 10.86 -5.24
CA THR A 94 4.96 10.99 -5.02
C THR A 94 4.20 9.67 -5.22
N GLY A 95 4.90 8.55 -5.35
CA GLY A 95 4.27 7.24 -5.57
C GLY A 95 3.60 6.69 -4.30
N PHE A 96 2.80 5.63 -4.45
CA PHE A 96 2.08 4.98 -3.34
C PHE A 96 2.98 4.63 -2.14
N ALA A 97 4.24 4.25 -2.38
CA ALA A 97 5.19 3.96 -1.32
C ALA A 97 5.50 5.19 -0.45
N ALA A 98 5.68 6.37 -1.05
CA ALA A 98 5.91 7.62 -0.34
C ALA A 98 4.65 8.08 0.39
N THR A 99 3.51 8.07 -0.29
CA THR A 99 2.21 8.41 0.32
C THR A 99 1.92 7.50 1.52
N ASN A 100 2.07 6.19 1.37
CA ASN A 100 1.84 5.24 2.46
C ASN A 100 2.86 5.38 3.60
N ALA A 101 4.09 5.83 3.33
CA ALA A 101 5.07 6.11 4.37
C ALA A 101 4.69 7.35 5.19
N GLN A 102 4.01 8.33 4.59
CA GLN A 102 3.50 9.53 5.27
C GLN A 102 2.25 9.26 6.12
N VAL A 103 1.52 8.17 5.87
CA VAL A 103 0.34 7.81 6.67
C VAL A 103 0.76 7.50 8.11
N THR A 104 0.33 8.34 9.04
CA THR A 104 0.67 8.26 10.47
C THR A 104 -0.32 7.46 11.30
N HIS A 105 -1.54 7.24 10.79
CA HIS A 105 -2.62 6.53 11.49
C HIS A 105 -3.26 5.46 10.60
N CYS A 106 -3.76 4.39 11.20
CA CYS A 106 -4.53 3.38 10.49
C CYS A 106 -5.93 3.91 10.11
N PRO A 107 -6.70 3.19 9.28
CA PRO A 107 -8.07 3.61 8.92
C PRO A 107 -9.05 3.74 10.10
N GLN A 108 -8.75 3.13 11.25
CA GLN A 108 -9.53 3.26 12.49
C GLN A 108 -9.00 4.38 13.41
N GLY A 109 -7.98 5.13 12.99
CA GLY A 109 -7.44 6.28 13.72
C GLY A 109 -6.35 5.95 14.75
N HIS A 110 -5.85 4.72 14.84
CA HIS A 110 -4.74 4.41 15.74
C HIS A 110 -3.39 4.82 15.14
N ALA A 111 -2.51 5.42 15.93
CA ALA A 111 -1.19 5.83 15.50
C ALA A 111 -0.29 4.64 15.13
N TYR A 112 0.45 4.75 14.04
CA TYR A 112 1.50 3.80 13.65
C TYR A 112 2.80 4.10 14.42
N THR A 113 2.83 3.74 15.70
CA THR A 113 4.05 3.73 16.53
C THR A 113 4.80 2.40 16.39
N PRO A 114 6.08 2.29 16.79
CA PRO A 114 6.79 1.01 16.79
C PRO A 114 6.05 -0.10 17.55
N ASP A 115 5.41 0.25 18.68
CA ASP A 115 4.67 -0.71 19.50
C ASP A 115 3.32 -1.13 18.92
N ASN A 116 2.68 -0.24 18.14
CA ASN A 116 1.35 -0.45 17.57
C ASN A 116 1.38 -0.89 16.09
N THR A 117 2.57 -0.95 15.48
CA THR A 117 2.75 -1.29 14.07
C THR A 117 3.42 -2.64 13.93
N TYR A 118 2.79 -3.54 13.18
CA TYR A 118 3.45 -4.75 12.70
C TYR A 118 3.67 -4.65 11.19
N VAL A 119 4.91 -4.82 10.73
CA VAL A 119 5.24 -4.81 9.30
C VAL A 119 5.37 -6.25 8.83
N GLN A 120 4.46 -6.68 7.94
CA GLN A 120 4.48 -8.04 7.41
C GLN A 120 5.77 -8.31 6.62
N PRO A 121 6.48 -9.44 6.85
CA PRO A 121 7.78 -9.68 6.22
C PRO A 121 7.69 -9.85 4.70
N ARG A 122 6.60 -10.46 4.20
CA ARG A 122 6.42 -10.77 2.78
C ARG A 122 5.90 -9.59 1.97
N THR A 123 4.83 -8.94 2.44
CA THR A 123 4.13 -7.87 1.72
C THR A 123 4.63 -6.47 2.10
N ARG A 124 5.33 -6.35 3.24
CA ARG A 124 5.69 -5.07 3.88
C ARG A 124 4.49 -4.18 4.23
N GLN A 125 3.28 -4.73 4.21
CA GLN A 125 2.08 -4.04 4.67
C GLN A 125 2.15 -3.82 6.19
N ARG A 126 1.66 -2.65 6.63
CA ARG A 126 1.51 -2.34 8.06
C ARG A 126 0.15 -2.84 8.55
N ASP A 127 0.18 -3.67 9.58
CA ASP A 127 -0.98 -4.04 10.37
C ASP A 127 -1.00 -3.20 11.65
N CYS A 128 -2.17 -2.70 12.02
CA CYS A 128 -2.40 -2.05 13.31
C CYS A 128 -2.67 -3.11 14.38
N ARG A 129 -1.84 -3.15 15.44
CA ARG A 129 -2.02 -4.10 16.54
C ARG A 129 -3.23 -3.77 17.41
N ALA A 130 -3.54 -2.49 17.62
CA ALA A 130 -4.75 -2.06 18.32
C ALA A 130 -6.03 -2.55 17.62
N CYS A 131 -6.11 -2.40 16.29
CA CYS A 131 -7.22 -2.94 15.50
C CYS A 131 -7.40 -4.46 15.70
N LYS A 132 -6.30 -5.22 15.76
CA LYS A 132 -6.39 -6.67 15.99
C LYS A 132 -6.96 -6.99 17.37
N ARG A 133 -6.49 -6.31 18.43
CA ARG A 133 -7.02 -6.49 19.79
C ARG A 133 -8.50 -6.14 19.88
N GLU A 134 -8.93 -5.04 19.26
CA GLU A 134 -10.35 -4.64 19.24
C GLU A 134 -11.24 -5.68 18.56
N GLN A 135 -10.76 -6.29 17.46
CA GLN A 135 -11.48 -7.38 16.79
C GLN A 135 -11.56 -8.65 17.64
N GLU A 136 -10.51 -8.97 18.40
CA GLU A 136 -10.50 -10.12 19.32
C GLU A 136 -11.50 -9.91 20.47
N HIS A 137 -11.60 -8.69 21.02
CA HIS A 137 -12.56 -8.35 22.08
C HIS A 137 -14.00 -8.18 21.57
N GLY A 138 -14.19 -7.81 20.30
CA GLY A 138 -15.49 -7.70 19.64
C GLY A 138 -16.06 -9.03 19.13
N GLY A 139 -15.41 -10.16 19.42
CA GLY A 139 -15.88 -11.49 19.03
C GLY A 139 -17.31 -11.78 19.53
N ARG A 140 -18.12 -12.47 18.71
CA ARG A 140 -19.46 -12.92 19.14
C ARG A 140 -19.31 -13.75 20.42
N PRO A 141 -20.18 -13.58 21.43
CA PRO A 141 -20.08 -14.34 22.69
C PRO A 141 -20.05 -15.83 22.39
N ALA A 142 -19.28 -16.55 23.22
CA ALA A 142 -19.17 -18.00 23.11
C ALA A 142 -20.56 -18.61 23.09
N SER A 143 -20.72 -19.72 22.36
CA SER A 143 -22.04 -20.35 22.20
C SER A 143 -22.68 -20.71 23.54
N ALA A 144 -21.90 -20.88 24.62
CA ALA A 144 -22.38 -21.14 25.98
C ALA A 144 -22.94 -19.88 26.68
N ASP A 145 -22.39 -18.70 26.42
CA ASP A 145 -22.74 -17.45 27.12
C ASP A 145 -24.00 -16.80 26.55
N ARG A 146 -24.49 -17.27 25.40
CA ARG A 146 -25.71 -16.73 24.79
C ARG A 146 -26.90 -17.03 25.68
N THR A 147 -27.64 -15.98 26.06
CA THR A 147 -28.90 -16.11 26.80
C THR A 147 -30.07 -16.48 25.89
N HIS A 148 -29.93 -16.27 24.59
CA HIS A 148 -30.97 -16.52 23.59
C HIS A 148 -30.42 -17.24 22.35
N CYS A 149 -31.28 -17.99 21.67
CA CYS A 149 -30.97 -18.63 20.39
C CYS A 149 -30.92 -17.59 19.24
N PRO A 150 -30.48 -17.96 18.03
CA PRO A 150 -30.43 -17.03 16.89
C PRO A 150 -31.79 -16.41 16.50
N GLN A 151 -32.91 -17.03 16.88
CA GLN A 151 -34.27 -16.49 16.66
C GLN A 151 -34.79 -15.67 17.86
N GLY A 152 -33.96 -15.43 18.88
CA GLY A 152 -34.33 -14.64 20.05
C GLY A 152 -35.08 -15.40 21.14
N HIS A 153 -35.25 -16.72 21.05
CA HIS A 153 -35.87 -17.50 22.12
C HIS A 153 -34.88 -17.73 23.28
N PRO A 154 -35.31 -17.61 24.55
CA PRO A 154 -34.43 -17.79 25.70
C PRO A 154 -33.91 -19.22 25.79
N TYR A 155 -32.65 -19.36 26.20
CA TYR A 155 -32.07 -20.63 26.61
C TYR A 155 -32.29 -20.84 28.11
N ASP A 156 -33.52 -21.20 28.49
CA ASP A 156 -33.89 -21.65 29.83
C ASP A 156 -34.07 -23.18 29.90
N GLU A 157 -34.39 -23.74 31.06
CA GLU A 157 -34.58 -25.19 31.24
C GLU A 157 -35.68 -25.76 30.32
N ALA A 158 -36.75 -24.98 30.08
CA ALA A 158 -37.90 -25.39 29.29
C ALA A 158 -37.61 -25.35 27.78
N ASN A 159 -36.81 -24.40 27.30
CA ASN A 159 -36.50 -24.18 25.87
C ASN A 159 -35.14 -24.71 25.42
N THR A 160 -34.27 -25.13 26.34
CA THR A 160 -32.93 -25.65 26.02
C THR A 160 -32.89 -27.17 26.04
N ARG A 161 -32.48 -27.78 24.93
CA ARG A 161 -32.06 -29.19 24.90
C ARG A 161 -30.61 -29.32 24.46
N ILE A 162 -29.89 -30.31 24.98
CA ILE A 162 -28.53 -30.63 24.53
C ILE A 162 -28.61 -31.72 23.47
N THR A 163 -27.94 -31.51 22.34
CA THR A 163 -27.84 -32.50 21.26
C THR A 163 -26.81 -33.57 21.59
N SER A 164 -26.81 -34.70 20.89
CA SER A 164 -25.79 -35.75 21.04
C SER A 164 -24.35 -35.29 20.79
N LYS A 165 -24.19 -34.17 20.07
CA LYS A 165 -22.90 -33.51 19.82
C LYS A 165 -22.54 -32.45 20.89
N GLY A 166 -23.33 -32.33 21.96
CA GLY A 166 -23.09 -31.40 23.05
C GLY A 166 -23.57 -29.96 22.81
N PHE A 167 -24.18 -29.64 21.67
CA PHE A 167 -24.67 -28.29 21.39
C PHE A 167 -26.05 -28.02 21.98
N ARG A 168 -26.30 -26.78 22.45
CA ARG A 168 -27.63 -26.30 22.82
C ARG A 168 -28.51 -26.13 21.57
N ALA A 169 -29.70 -26.70 21.58
CA ALA A 169 -30.74 -26.51 20.59
C ALA A 169 -31.99 -25.90 21.24
N CYS A 170 -32.67 -25.04 20.49
CA CYS A 170 -33.88 -24.36 20.94
C CYS A 170 -35.12 -25.17 20.61
N ARG A 171 -35.83 -25.65 21.63
CA ARG A 171 -37.06 -26.44 21.47
C ARG A 171 -38.18 -25.66 20.77
N THR A 172 -38.24 -24.34 20.94
CA THR A 172 -39.22 -23.49 20.23
C THR A 172 -38.93 -23.44 18.73
N CYS A 173 -37.68 -23.21 18.33
CA CYS A 173 -37.29 -23.27 16.92
C CYS A 173 -37.58 -24.63 16.28
N ASP A 174 -37.35 -25.73 17.01
CA ASP A 174 -37.66 -27.07 16.50
C ASP A 174 -39.17 -27.26 16.25
N ARG A 175 -40.02 -26.80 17.19
CA ARG A 175 -41.49 -26.86 17.05
C ARG A 175 -41.98 -26.00 15.89
N GLU A 176 -41.47 -24.79 15.75
CA GLU A 176 -41.80 -23.87 14.66
C GLU A 176 -41.40 -24.43 13.30
N GLY A 177 -40.16 -24.91 13.18
CA GLY A 177 -39.68 -25.56 11.96
C GLY A 177 -40.49 -26.82 11.62
N GLY A 178 -40.92 -27.59 12.63
CA GLY A 178 -41.82 -28.73 12.45
C GLY A 178 -43.19 -28.34 11.89
N ARG A 179 -43.81 -27.30 12.49
CA ARG A 179 -45.09 -26.74 12.02
C ARG A 179 -44.98 -26.22 10.60
N GLU A 180 -43.91 -25.51 10.28
CA GLU A 180 -43.67 -24.98 8.94
C GLU A 180 -43.48 -26.11 7.91
N ARG A 181 -42.71 -27.15 8.25
CA ARG A 181 -42.53 -28.33 7.39
C ARG A 181 -43.88 -28.99 7.08
N MET A 182 -44.72 -29.18 8.09
CA MET A 182 -46.06 -29.75 7.92
C MET A 182 -46.96 -28.87 7.03
N ARG A 183 -46.93 -27.54 7.21
CA ARG A 183 -47.63 -26.59 6.33
C ARG A 183 -47.17 -26.74 4.88
N ARG A 184 -45.85 -26.76 4.64
CA ARG A 184 -45.27 -26.94 3.29
C ARG A 184 -45.66 -28.29 2.66
N THR A 185 -45.64 -29.38 3.42
CA THR A 185 -46.06 -30.71 2.93
C THR A 185 -47.55 -30.76 2.57
N ARG A 186 -48.41 -30.15 3.38
CA ARG A 186 -49.86 -30.07 3.11
C ARG A 186 -50.15 -29.24 1.87
N ALA A 187 -49.50 -28.08 1.74
CA ALA A 187 -49.62 -27.24 0.54
C ALA A 187 -49.23 -28.02 -0.72
N ARG A 188 -48.09 -28.73 -0.70
CA ARG A 188 -47.64 -29.57 -1.83
C ARG A 188 -48.65 -30.66 -2.21
N ARG A 189 -49.24 -31.35 -1.23
CA ARG A 189 -50.27 -32.38 -1.50
C ARG A 189 -51.54 -31.79 -2.11
N ASN A 190 -51.97 -30.62 -1.63
CA ASN A 190 -53.15 -29.93 -2.15
C ASN A 190 -52.94 -29.31 -3.54
N SER A 191 -51.69 -28.99 -3.91
CA SER A 191 -51.35 -28.48 -5.25
C SER A 191 -51.07 -29.58 -6.29
N SER A 192 -51.21 -30.86 -5.92
CA SER A 192 -51.05 -32.02 -6.82
C SER A 192 -52.37 -32.76 -7.08
N GLN A 193 -53.50 -32.19 -6.66
CA GLN A 193 -54.87 -32.54 -7.05
C GLN A 193 -55.40 -31.46 -8.00
#